data_AF-A0A956DEJ7-F1
#
_entry.id   AF-A0A956DEJ7-F1
#
_cell.length_a   1.000
_cell.length_b   1.000
_cell.length_c   1.000
_cell.angle_alpha   90.00
_cell.angle_beta   90.00
_cell.angle_gamma   90.00
#
_symmetry.space_group_name_H-M   'P 1'
#
loop_
_entity.id
_entity.type
_entity.pdbx_description
1 polymer ?
#
loop_
_entity_poly.entity_id
_entity_poly.type
_entity_poly.pdbx_seq_one_letter_code
_entity_poly.pdbx_strand_id
1 'polypeptide(L)'
;MGHDLATLATLATGRGDDGLEDLLRRGLDWLARLADYDVATVFELDGDDLVVRAARGPLAPQVRSHRLSLARFPTLREALETRRARAFTEDDHEHGDGDPFDGVLDLPPGHSCMV
;
A
#
# COMPACT_ATOMS: atom_id res chain seq x y z
N MET A 1 15.37 25.98 -1.42
CA MET A 1 14.12 25.19 -1.32
C MET A 1 14.45 23.98 -0.45
N GLY A 2 14.37 24.14 0.87
CA GLY A 2 14.89 23.19 1.87
C GLY A 2 13.96 23.09 3.06
N HIS A 3 12.70 22.73 2.80
CA HIS A 3 11.65 22.52 3.80
C HIS A 3 11.52 21.04 4.19
N ASP A 4 12.62 20.31 4.24
CA ASP A 4 12.57 18.87 3.96
C ASP A 4 12.62 18.00 5.23
N LEU A 5 13.68 18.01 6.02
CA LEU A 5 13.82 16.96 7.06
C LEU A 5 13.17 17.30 8.41
N ALA A 6 13.27 18.55 8.86
CA ALA A 6 12.84 18.94 10.20
C ALA A 6 11.31 18.89 10.38
N THR A 7 10.56 19.20 9.32
CA THR A 7 9.10 19.08 9.30
C THR A 7 8.66 17.62 9.32
N LEU A 8 9.34 16.73 8.58
CA LEU A 8 9.07 15.29 8.59
C LEU A 8 9.39 14.68 9.96
N ALA A 9 10.53 15.05 10.56
CA ALA A 9 10.89 14.63 11.90
C ALA A 9 9.87 15.10 12.95
N THR A 10 9.38 16.34 12.84
CA THR A 10 8.37 16.88 13.75
C THR A 10 7.04 16.10 13.64
N LEU A 11 6.61 15.73 12.44
CA LEU A 11 5.42 14.89 12.23
C LEU A 11 5.62 13.46 12.77
N ALA A 12 6.80 12.87 12.56
CA ALA A 12 7.14 11.55 13.10
C ALA A 12 7.20 11.53 14.64
N THR A 13 7.60 12.65 15.27
CA THR A 13 7.66 12.81 16.73
C THR A 13 6.39 13.41 17.35
N GLY A 14 5.44 13.84 16.52
CA GLY A 14 4.18 14.44 16.95
C GLY A 14 3.29 13.37 17.58
N ARG A 15 2.86 13.58 18.84
CA ARG A 15 1.98 12.67 19.57
C ARG A 15 0.67 12.43 18.79
N GLY A 16 0.54 11.27 18.16
CA GLY A 16 -0.74 10.74 17.67
C GLY A 16 -0.63 9.97 16.36
N ASP A 17 -1.58 9.06 16.14
CA ASP A 17 -1.67 8.22 14.94
C ASP A 17 -1.81 9.04 13.64
N ASP A 18 -2.39 10.24 13.73
CA ASP A 18 -2.64 11.16 12.61
C ASP A 18 -1.35 11.73 11.99
N GLY A 19 -0.31 11.97 12.81
CA GLY A 19 0.97 12.53 12.34
C GLY A 19 1.77 11.55 11.49
N LEU A 20 1.72 10.26 11.88
CA LEU A 20 2.34 9.19 11.12
C LEU A 20 1.60 8.93 9.79
N GLU A 21 0.27 8.93 9.81
CA GLU A 21 -0.52 8.77 8.58
C GLU A 21 -0.18 9.87 7.57
N ASP A 22 -0.16 11.14 8.00
CA ASP A 22 0.17 12.27 7.11
C ASP A 22 1.59 12.15 6.53
N LEU A 23 2.56 11.71 7.35
CA LEU A 23 3.92 11.45 6.90
C LEU A 23 3.98 10.37 5.81
N LEU A 24 3.35 9.21 6.05
CA LEU A 24 3.30 8.12 5.07
C LEU A 24 2.64 8.56 3.77
N ARG A 25 1.54 9.32 3.88
CA ARG A 25 0.81 9.86 2.75
C ARG A 25 1.66 10.84 1.92
N ARG A 26 2.50 11.67 2.54
CA ARG A 26 3.46 12.51 1.80
C ARG A 26 4.57 11.69 1.14
N GLY A 27 5.02 10.62 1.77
CA GLY A 27 5.98 9.68 1.18
C GLY A 27 5.43 9.08 -0.11
N LEU A 28 4.16 8.64 -0.09
CA LEU A 28 3.48 8.18 -1.29
C LEU A 28 3.40 9.29 -2.35
N ASP A 29 2.98 10.51 -2.03
CA ASP A 29 2.98 11.62 -3.02
C ASP A 29 4.33 11.82 -3.72
N TRP A 30 5.44 11.52 -3.04
CA TRP A 30 6.77 11.58 -3.63
C TRP A 30 7.01 10.40 -4.59
N LEU A 31 6.57 9.18 -4.24
CA LEU A 31 6.64 8.01 -5.11
C LEU A 31 5.84 8.18 -6.41
N ALA A 32 4.70 8.88 -6.38
CA ALA A 32 3.92 9.20 -7.58
C ALA A 32 4.73 9.97 -8.64
N ARG A 33 5.86 10.58 -8.26
CA ARG A 33 6.76 11.29 -9.20
C ARG A 33 7.71 10.35 -9.93
N LEU A 34 7.85 9.10 -9.47
CA LEU A 34 8.72 8.07 -10.05
C LEU A 34 7.92 7.06 -10.87
N ALA A 35 6.74 6.67 -10.38
CA ALA A 35 5.83 5.75 -11.05
C ALA A 35 4.40 6.23 -10.82
N ASP A 36 3.65 6.40 -11.91
CA ASP A 36 2.23 6.72 -11.83
C ASP A 36 1.46 5.53 -11.26
N TYR A 37 0.49 5.81 -10.40
CA TYR A 37 -0.42 4.80 -9.85
C TYR A 37 -1.80 5.40 -9.57
N ASP A 38 -2.83 4.58 -9.74
CA ASP A 38 -4.21 4.94 -9.39
C ASP A 38 -4.47 4.85 -7.88
N VAL A 39 -3.70 3.99 -7.20
CA VAL A 39 -3.65 3.89 -5.76
C VAL A 39 -2.32 3.28 -5.29
N ALA A 40 -1.77 3.84 -4.21
CA ALA A 40 -0.70 3.25 -3.43
C ALA A 40 -1.15 3.15 -1.97
N THR A 41 -0.86 2.02 -1.33
CA THR A 41 -1.26 1.74 0.05
C THR A 41 -0.03 1.34 0.88
N VAL A 42 0.00 1.81 2.13
CA VAL A 42 0.90 1.30 3.16
C VAL A 42 0.04 0.48 4.11
N PHE A 43 0.42 -0.79 4.29
CA PHE A 43 -0.22 -1.68 5.24
C PHE A 43 0.55 -1.73 6.56
N GLU A 44 -0.19 -1.81 7.66
CA GLU A 44 0.29 -2.22 8.96
C GLU A 44 -0.01 -3.71 9.15
N LEU A 45 0.97 -4.47 9.64
CA LEU A 45 0.80 -5.88 9.96
C LEU A 45 0.18 -6.01 11.36
N ASP A 46 -1.07 -6.47 11.41
CA ASP A 46 -1.85 -6.73 12.62
C ASP A 46 -2.10 -8.23 12.76
N GLY A 47 -1.21 -8.91 13.49
CA GLY A 47 -1.22 -10.36 13.59
C GLY A 47 -0.91 -11.02 12.25
N ASP A 48 -1.92 -11.68 11.65
CA ASP A 48 -1.81 -12.35 10.35
C ASP A 48 -2.54 -11.59 9.23
N ASP A 49 -2.90 -10.34 9.50
CA ASP A 49 -3.64 -9.50 8.57
C ASP A 49 -2.87 -8.22 8.26
N LEU A 50 -3.02 -7.73 7.03
CA LEU A 50 -2.54 -6.43 6.59
C LEU A 50 -3.71 -5.45 6.60
N VAL A 51 -3.60 -4.38 7.38
CA VAL A 51 -4.62 -3.33 7.49
C VAL A 51 -4.09 -2.06 6.87
N VAL A 52 -4.88 -1.39 6.04
CA VAL A 52 -4.45 -0.13 5.41
C VAL A 52 -4.20 0.92 6.47
N ARG A 53 -2.96 1.39 6.55
CA ARG A 53 -2.53 2.48 7.44
C ARG A 53 -2.52 3.82 6.74
N ALA A 54 -2.19 3.83 5.45
CA ALA A 54 -2.22 5.03 4.62
C ALA A 54 -2.52 4.65 3.16
N ALA A 55 -3.22 5.54 2.45
CA ALA A 55 -3.48 5.37 1.02
C ALA A 55 -3.40 6.71 0.28
N ARG A 56 -2.92 6.70 -0.97
CA ARG A 56 -2.89 7.86 -1.88
C ARG A 56 -3.21 7.46 -3.31
N GLY A 57 -3.72 8.41 -4.08
CA GLY A 57 -4.17 8.23 -5.47
C GLY A 57 -5.68 8.44 -5.63
N PRO A 58 -6.18 8.55 -6.87
CA PRO A 58 -7.61 8.71 -7.17
C PRO A 58 -8.52 7.68 -6.51
N LEU A 59 -8.07 6.43 -6.37
CA LEU A 59 -8.87 5.33 -5.81
C LEU A 59 -8.66 5.13 -4.30
N ALA A 60 -7.80 5.93 -3.66
CA ALA A 60 -7.48 5.81 -2.23
C ALA A 60 -8.71 5.81 -1.28
N PRO A 61 -9.79 6.58 -1.51
CA PRO A 61 -10.96 6.55 -0.62
C PRO A 61 -11.64 5.18 -0.52
N GLN A 62 -11.52 4.34 -1.55
CA GLN A 62 -12.20 3.05 -1.65
C GLN A 62 -11.50 1.96 -0.81
N VAL A 63 -10.19 2.12 -0.55
CA VAL A 63 -9.36 1.10 0.12
C VAL A 63 -9.04 1.42 1.58
N ARG A 64 -9.47 2.55 2.14
CA ARG A 64 -9.04 2.98 3.49
C ARG A 64 -9.37 2.01 4.61
N SER A 65 -10.47 1.27 4.47
CA SER A 65 -10.92 0.27 5.44
C SER A 65 -10.58 -1.16 4.99
N HIS A 66 -9.75 -1.31 3.95
CA HIS A 66 -9.40 -2.61 3.39
C HIS A 66 -8.49 -3.39 4.33
N ARG A 67 -8.71 -4.71 4.40
CA ARG A 67 -7.93 -5.67 5.18
C ARG A 67 -7.68 -6.91 4.34
N LEU A 68 -6.44 -7.39 4.37
CA LEU A 68 -6.02 -8.61 3.69
C LEU A 68 -5.58 -9.63 4.73
N SER A 69 -6.08 -10.86 4.62
CA SER A 69 -5.57 -11.97 5.43
C SER A 69 -4.41 -12.65 4.71
N LEU A 70 -3.23 -12.71 5.34
CA LEU A 70 -2.05 -13.37 4.76
C LEU A 70 -2.24 -14.87 4.57
N ALA A 71 -3.23 -15.49 5.24
CA ALA A 71 -3.62 -16.88 4.98
C ALA A 71 -4.22 -17.08 3.59
N ARG A 72 -4.86 -16.04 3.01
CA ARG A 72 -5.44 -16.07 1.66
C ARG A 72 -4.41 -15.73 0.57
N PHE A 73 -3.33 -15.02 0.94
CA PHE A 73 -2.30 -14.57 -0.01
C PHE A 73 -0.89 -15.08 0.37
N PRO A 74 -0.59 -16.38 0.19
CA PRO A 74 0.73 -16.97 0.43
C PRO A 74 1.90 -16.22 -0.22
N THR A 75 1.71 -15.66 -1.42
CA THR A 75 2.74 -14.92 -2.15
C THR A 75 3.04 -13.55 -1.53
N LEU A 76 2.04 -12.89 -0.94
CA LEU A 76 2.25 -11.68 -0.12
C LEU A 76 3.03 -12.02 1.15
N ARG A 77 2.70 -13.14 1.81
CA ARG A 77 3.47 -13.63 2.96
C ARG A 77 4.93 -13.87 2.59
N GLU A 78 5.19 -14.54 1.47
CA GLU A 78 6.56 -14.78 0.98
C GLU A 78 7.30 -13.46 0.70
N ALA A 79 6.66 -12.48 0.08
CA ALA A 79 7.26 -11.17 -0.20
C ALA A 79 7.69 -10.46 1.10
N LEU A 80 6.85 -10.51 2.14
CA LEU A 80 7.16 -9.96 3.46
C LEU A 80 8.31 -10.70 4.15
N GLU A 81 8.30 -12.04 4.12
CA GLU A 81 9.34 -12.87 4.74
C GLU A 81 10.71 -12.68 4.08
N THR A 82 10.73 -12.59 2.75
CA THR A 82 11.95 -12.41 1.96
C THR A 82 12.40 -10.96 1.87
N ARG A 83 11.53 -10.00 2.20
CA ARG A 83 11.72 -8.54 2.04
C ARG A 83 12.09 -8.17 0.60
N ARG A 84 11.48 -8.84 -0.38
CA ARG A 84 11.70 -8.59 -1.79
C ARG A 84 10.44 -8.01 -2.41
N ALA A 85 10.60 -6.91 -3.11
CA ALA A 85 9.54 -6.35 -3.93
C ALA A 85 9.12 -7.36 -5.00
N ARG A 86 7.82 -7.46 -5.25
CA ARG A 86 7.23 -8.34 -6.25
C ARG A 86 6.19 -7.57 -7.05
N ALA A 87 6.26 -7.68 -8.37
CA ALA A 87 5.18 -7.28 -9.25
C ALA A 87 4.21 -8.46 -9.41
N PHE A 88 2.93 -8.18 -9.28
CA PHE A 88 1.83 -9.08 -9.57
C PHE A 88 1.19 -8.64 -10.87
N THR A 89 1.16 -9.55 -11.83
CA THR A 89 0.62 -9.32 -13.17
C THR A 89 -0.74 -9.99 -13.32
N GLU A 90 -1.40 -9.76 -14.44
CA GLU A 90 -2.67 -10.44 -14.77
C GLU A 90 -2.55 -11.96 -14.65
N ASP A 91 -1.44 -12.56 -15.07
CA ASP A 91 -1.21 -14.00 -14.96
C ASP A 91 -1.14 -14.47 -13.50
N ASP A 92 -0.54 -13.67 -12.60
CA ASP A 92 -0.53 -13.97 -11.16
C ASP A 92 -1.94 -13.85 -10.54
N HIS A 93 -2.79 -12.97 -11.08
CA HIS A 93 -4.17 -12.84 -10.61
C HIS A 93 -5.06 -14.00 -11.10
N GLU A 94 -4.86 -14.45 -12.34
CA GLU A 94 -5.63 -15.56 -12.92
C GLU A 94 -5.21 -16.93 -12.37
N HIS A 95 -3.92 -17.13 -12.11
CA HIS A 95 -3.37 -18.45 -11.76
C HIS A 95 -2.70 -18.53 -10.37
N GLY A 96 -2.54 -17.40 -9.67
CA GLY A 96 -1.95 -17.31 -8.34
C GLY A 96 -2.97 -17.09 -7.24
N ASP A 97 -2.71 -16.14 -6.34
CA ASP A 97 -3.52 -15.90 -5.13
C ASP A 97 -4.79 -15.05 -5.41
N GLY A 98 -4.96 -14.58 -6.64
CA GLY A 98 -5.98 -13.61 -7.02
C GLY A 98 -5.56 -12.16 -6.76
N ASP A 99 -6.42 -11.21 -7.15
CA ASP A 99 -6.20 -9.78 -6.90
C ASP A 99 -6.46 -9.44 -5.43
N PRO A 100 -5.49 -8.87 -4.69
CA PRO A 100 -5.70 -8.39 -3.33
C PRO A 100 -6.82 -7.35 -3.20
N PHE A 101 -7.15 -6.62 -4.26
CA PHE A 101 -8.22 -5.61 -4.24
C PHE A 101 -9.57 -6.12 -4.77
N ASP A 102 -9.69 -7.42 -5.06
CA ASP A 102 -10.93 -8.04 -5.51
C ASP A 102 -12.09 -7.76 -4.52
N GLY A 103 -13.22 -7.29 -5.07
CA GLY A 103 -14.40 -6.88 -4.30
C GLY A 103 -14.28 -5.53 -3.58
N VAL A 104 -13.15 -4.83 -3.69
CA VAL A 104 -12.93 -3.47 -3.16
C VAL A 104 -12.72 -2.47 -4.27
N LEU A 105 -11.92 -2.81 -5.28
CA LEU A 105 -11.70 -2.03 -6.48
C LEU A 105 -12.13 -2.85 -7.70
N ASP A 106 -13.01 -2.29 -8.52
CA ASP A 106 -13.34 -2.86 -9.83
C ASP A 106 -12.28 -2.41 -10.85
N LEU A 107 -11.08 -2.98 -10.75
CA LEU A 107 -9.98 -2.69 -11.68
C LEU A 107 -10.21 -3.41 -13.02
N PRO A 108 -9.84 -2.77 -14.15
CA PRO A 108 -9.97 -3.41 -15.45
C PRO A 108 -9.07 -4.66 -15.57
N PRO A 109 -9.41 -5.60 -16.47
CA PRO A 109 -8.51 -6.68 -16.85
C PRO A 109 -7.14 -6.15 -17.31
N GLY A 110 -6.07 -6.88 -17.04
CA GLY A 110 -4.70 -6.46 -17.35
C GLY A 110 -4.06 -5.49 -16.35
N HIS A 111 -4.68 -5.18 -15.22
CA HIS A 111 -4.04 -4.36 -14.18
C HIS A 111 -2.89 -5.13 -13.49
N SER A 112 -1.87 -4.39 -13.07
CA SER A 112 -0.73 -4.93 -12.34
C SER A 112 -0.60 -4.24 -10.99
N CYS A 113 -0.34 -5.02 -9.95
CA CYS A 113 -0.07 -4.53 -8.61
C CYS A 113 1.43 -4.72 -8.29
N MET A 114 1.99 -3.89 -7.41
CA MET A 114 3.35 -4.08 -6.91
C MET A 114 3.31 -4.01 -5.39
N VAL A 115 4.03 -4.92 -4.75
CA VAL A 115 4.12 -5.02 -3.29
C VAL A 115 5.58 -5.12 -2.87
#